data_AF-A0A6N8ASW1-F1
#
_entry.id   AF-A0A6N8ASW1-F1
#
_cell.length_a   1.000
_cell.length_b   1.000
_cell.length_c   1.000
_cell.angle_alpha   90.00
_cell.angle_beta   90.00
_cell.angle_gamma   90.00
#
_symmetry.space_group_name_H-M   'P 1'
#
loop_
_entity.id
_entity.type
_entity.pdbx_description
1 polymer ?
#
loop_
_entity_poly.entity_id
_entity_poly.type
_entity_poly.pdbx_seq_one_letter_code
_entity_poly.pdbx_strand_id
1 'polypeptide(L)'
;MTSKPNAAHVRELLLQALETERGGIQVYGAAIRAARNKDLKQEWEGYLEETRNHERILTRVFEAMGLDTEMSSPGREVVAHQGASLVAAIEMAMANAKPADAELVAAECVVLAETKDHMNWELIGQVAEQGGPHAEVLAQAHAAVETQEDHHLYHTRGWARELWIQRLGMPAVLPPPEEQKDVQTAIGAARAEKARQDYL
;
A
#
# COMPACT_ATOMS: atom_id res chain seq x y z
N MET A 1 30.65 10.38 6.85
CA MET A 1 30.40 11.13 5.61
C MET A 1 29.21 10.47 4.94
N THR A 2 28.04 11.10 4.91
CA THR A 2 26.91 10.59 4.14
C THR A 2 27.16 10.89 2.66
N SER A 3 27.22 9.85 1.83
CA SER A 3 27.32 10.00 0.38
C SER A 3 25.99 10.50 -0.17
N LYS A 4 26.01 11.49 -1.06
CA LYS A 4 24.80 11.99 -1.73
C LYS A 4 24.09 10.85 -2.48
N PRO A 5 22.73 10.82 -2.51
CA PRO A 5 21.98 9.84 -3.29
C PRO A 5 22.36 9.85 -4.77
N ASN A 6 22.41 8.67 -5.39
CA ASN A 6 22.69 8.53 -6.82
C ASN A 6 21.44 8.91 -7.62
N ALA A 7 21.52 9.94 -8.45
CA ALA A 7 20.39 10.46 -9.23
C ALA A 7 19.72 9.41 -10.15
N ALA A 8 20.49 8.48 -10.72
CA ALA A 8 19.92 7.42 -11.55
C ALA A 8 19.10 6.41 -10.73
N HIS A 9 19.54 6.07 -9.52
CA HIS A 9 18.80 5.18 -8.62
C HIS A 9 17.61 5.86 -7.95
N VAL A 10 17.71 7.17 -7.66
CA VAL A 10 16.54 7.96 -7.20
C VAL A 10 15.46 7.99 -8.28
N ARG A 11 15.85 8.21 -9.55
CA ARG A 11 14.90 8.13 -10.67
C ARG A 11 14.26 6.75 -10.77
N GLU A 12 15.05 5.68 -10.65
CA GLU A 12 14.51 4.30 -10.67
C GLU A 12 13.50 4.05 -9.53
N LEU A 13 13.81 4.52 -8.32
CA LEU A 13 12.89 4.45 -7.18
C LEU A 13 11.57 5.17 -7.47
N LEU A 14 11.64 6.41 -7.99
CA LEU A 14 10.45 7.20 -8.31
C LEU A 14 9.60 6.58 -9.43
N LEU A 15 10.25 5.99 -10.44
CA LEU A 15 9.56 5.25 -11.51
C LEU A 15 8.81 4.03 -10.97
N GLN A 16 9.44 3.28 -10.06
CA GLN A 16 8.76 2.17 -9.40
C GLN A 16 7.65 2.63 -8.46
N ALA A 17 7.84 3.72 -7.70
CA ALA A 17 6.83 4.27 -6.81
C ALA A 17 5.58 4.68 -7.58
N LEU A 18 5.73 5.46 -8.67
CA LEU A 18 4.58 5.87 -9.49
C LEU A 18 3.85 4.67 -10.11
N GLU A 19 4.59 3.64 -10.50
CA GLU A 19 3.98 2.41 -11.02
C GLU A 19 3.28 1.61 -9.93
N THR A 20 3.82 1.58 -8.70
CA THR A 20 3.15 0.95 -7.55
C THR A 20 1.81 1.61 -7.28
N GLU A 21 1.74 2.95 -7.20
CA GLU A 21 0.48 3.69 -6.99
C GLU A 21 -0.56 3.37 -8.08
N ARG A 22 -0.15 3.38 -9.35
CA ARG A 22 -1.01 3.05 -10.49
C ARG A 22 -1.48 1.59 -10.44
N GLY A 23 -0.64 0.69 -9.95
CA GLY A 23 -0.98 -0.70 -9.66
C GLY A 23 -1.97 -0.81 -8.49
N GLY A 24 -1.72 -0.09 -7.40
CA GLY A 24 -2.54 -0.03 -6.19
C GLY A 24 -3.98 0.39 -6.50
N ILE A 25 -4.17 1.42 -7.33
CA ILE A 25 -5.50 1.84 -7.82
C ILE A 25 -6.28 0.68 -8.45
N GLN A 26 -5.60 -0.18 -9.23
CA GLN A 26 -6.22 -1.33 -9.87
C GLN A 26 -6.47 -2.47 -8.88
N VAL A 27 -5.53 -2.72 -7.97
CA VAL A 27 -5.65 -3.74 -6.91
C VAL A 27 -6.83 -3.41 -6.00
N TYR A 28 -6.92 -2.20 -5.47
CA TYR A 28 -8.09 -1.75 -4.68
C TYR A 28 -9.38 -1.84 -5.47
N GLY A 29 -9.37 -1.41 -6.74
CA GLY A 29 -10.53 -1.53 -7.62
C GLY A 29 -11.02 -2.98 -7.76
N ALA A 30 -10.12 -3.96 -7.81
CA ALA A 30 -10.45 -5.38 -7.83
C ALA A 30 -10.89 -5.90 -6.45
N ALA A 31 -10.20 -5.49 -5.38
CA ALA A 31 -10.48 -5.88 -4.01
C ALA A 31 -11.89 -5.44 -3.57
N ILE A 32 -12.28 -4.20 -3.87
CA ILE A 32 -13.62 -3.66 -3.59
C ILE A 32 -14.73 -4.46 -4.29
N ARG A 33 -14.46 -5.02 -5.48
CA ARG A 33 -15.42 -5.93 -6.16
C ARG A 33 -15.54 -7.27 -5.45
N ALA A 34 -14.45 -7.77 -4.87
CA ALA A 34 -14.41 -9.03 -4.13
C ALA A 34 -14.97 -8.90 -2.69
N ALA A 35 -14.97 -7.69 -2.13
CA ALA A 35 -15.34 -7.42 -0.74
C ALA A 35 -16.78 -7.87 -0.39
N ARG A 36 -16.92 -8.44 0.81
CA ARG A 36 -18.17 -8.95 1.40
C ARG A 36 -18.46 -8.27 2.74
N ASN A 37 -17.43 -8.08 3.56
CA ASN A 37 -17.47 -7.28 4.77
C ASN A 37 -17.64 -5.80 4.38
N LYS A 38 -18.64 -5.15 4.95
CA LYS A 38 -18.98 -3.76 4.60
C LYS A 38 -17.97 -2.75 5.13
N ASP A 39 -17.42 -3.01 6.31
CA ASP A 39 -16.46 -2.11 6.94
C ASP A 39 -15.14 -2.17 6.18
N LEU A 40 -14.66 -3.38 5.84
CA LEU A 40 -13.49 -3.55 4.97
C LEU A 40 -13.68 -2.90 3.60
N LYS A 41 -14.87 -3.06 3.00
CA LYS A 41 -15.15 -2.43 1.71
C LYS A 41 -15.06 -0.90 1.81
N GLN A 42 -15.61 -0.32 2.87
CA GLN A 42 -15.56 1.12 3.11
C GLN A 42 -14.12 1.59 3.32
N GLU A 43 -13.31 0.83 4.06
CA GLU A 43 -11.90 1.14 4.29
C GLU A 43 -11.12 1.17 2.96
N TRP A 44 -11.28 0.14 2.13
CA TRP A 44 -10.65 0.08 0.80
C TRP A 44 -11.16 1.17 -0.16
N GLU A 45 -12.42 1.59 -0.06
CA GLU A 45 -12.92 2.74 -0.84
C GLU A 45 -12.20 4.03 -0.44
N GLY A 46 -11.94 4.23 0.86
CA GLY A 46 -11.11 5.32 1.37
C GLY A 46 -9.68 5.25 0.86
N TYR A 47 -9.01 4.11 1.03
CA TYR A 47 -7.62 3.93 0.57
C TYR A 47 -7.48 4.13 -0.94
N LEU A 48 -8.43 3.66 -1.75
CA LEU A 48 -8.44 3.94 -3.19
C LEU A 48 -8.46 5.44 -3.52
N GLU A 49 -9.17 6.27 -2.76
CA GLU A 49 -9.16 7.72 -2.95
C GLU A 49 -7.82 8.34 -2.56
N GLU A 50 -7.18 7.82 -1.51
CA GLU A 50 -5.85 8.23 -1.04
C GLU A 50 -4.76 7.83 -2.04
N THR A 51 -4.70 6.58 -2.51
CA THR A 51 -3.76 6.12 -3.55
C THR A 51 -3.87 6.94 -4.84
N ARG A 52 -5.09 7.34 -5.23
CA ARG A 52 -5.28 8.29 -6.36
C ARG A 52 -4.72 9.68 -6.08
N ASN A 53 -4.69 10.11 -4.83
CA ASN A 53 -4.03 11.35 -4.43
C ASN A 53 -2.51 11.19 -4.42
N HIS A 54 -1.99 10.05 -3.97
CA HIS A 54 -0.57 9.75 -3.95
C HIS A 54 0.03 9.68 -5.36
N GLU A 55 -0.66 9.06 -6.32
CA GLU A 55 -0.28 9.09 -7.75
C GLU A 55 -0.16 10.53 -8.29
N ARG A 56 -1.11 11.41 -7.91
CA ARG A 56 -1.08 12.83 -8.28
C ARG A 56 0.08 13.58 -7.62
N ILE A 57 0.42 13.24 -6.37
CA ILE A 57 1.56 13.80 -5.65
C ILE A 57 2.86 13.39 -6.35
N LEU A 58 3.05 12.10 -6.65
CA LEU A 58 4.23 11.64 -7.39
C LEU A 58 4.32 12.26 -8.78
N THR A 59 3.20 12.40 -9.50
CA THR A 59 3.19 13.10 -10.80
C THR A 59 3.73 14.54 -10.69
N ARG A 60 3.40 15.27 -9.63
CA ARG A 60 3.96 16.61 -9.36
C ARG A 60 5.44 16.57 -9.00
N VAL A 61 5.88 15.55 -8.27
CA VAL A 61 7.32 15.32 -7.99
C VAL A 61 8.06 15.14 -9.32
N PHE A 62 7.53 14.33 -10.24
CA PHE A 62 8.11 14.13 -11.57
C PHE A 62 8.20 15.44 -12.35
N GLU A 63 7.13 16.22 -12.39
CA GLU A 63 7.11 17.54 -13.04
C GLU A 63 8.19 18.47 -12.47
N ALA A 64 8.27 18.60 -11.13
CA ALA A 64 9.25 19.45 -10.46
C ALA A 64 10.70 18.99 -10.68
N MET A 65 10.91 17.71 -10.95
CA MET A 65 12.22 17.12 -11.25
C MET A 65 12.54 17.06 -12.76
N GLY A 66 11.60 17.46 -13.63
CA GLY A 66 11.73 17.34 -15.08
C GLY A 66 11.83 15.89 -15.57
N LEU A 67 11.19 14.96 -14.86
CA LEU A 67 11.13 13.54 -15.19
C LEU A 67 9.87 13.22 -16.00
N ASP A 68 9.97 12.24 -16.90
CA ASP A 68 8.85 11.73 -17.68
C ASP A 68 8.12 10.63 -16.90
N THR A 69 6.82 10.82 -16.64
CA THR A 69 5.96 9.85 -15.94
C THR A 69 5.75 8.56 -16.72
N GLU A 70 6.02 8.56 -18.01
CA GLU A 70 5.87 7.39 -18.89
C GLU A 70 7.21 6.74 -19.24
N MET A 71 8.31 7.21 -18.64
CA MET A 71 9.63 6.61 -18.83
C MET A 71 9.62 5.14 -18.37
N SER A 72 10.03 4.23 -19.26
CA SER A 72 10.19 2.82 -18.94
C SER A 72 11.53 2.56 -18.25
N SER A 73 11.56 1.59 -17.34
CA SER A 73 12.79 0.97 -16.85
C SER A 73 12.56 -0.51 -16.57
N PRO A 74 13.62 -1.35 -16.57
CA PRO A 74 13.47 -2.77 -16.27
C PRO A 74 12.83 -3.03 -14.89
N GLY A 75 13.14 -2.22 -13.88
CA GLY A 75 12.53 -2.39 -12.55
C GLY A 75 11.08 -1.94 -12.52
N ARG A 76 10.73 -0.85 -13.21
CA ARG A 76 9.33 -0.42 -13.39
C ARG A 76 8.49 -1.47 -14.10
N GLU A 77 9.01 -2.09 -15.16
CA GLU A 77 8.31 -3.17 -15.88
C GLU A 77 8.00 -4.37 -14.96
N VAL A 78 8.92 -4.70 -14.04
CA VAL A 78 8.69 -5.75 -13.03
C VAL A 78 7.58 -5.34 -12.05
N VAL A 79 7.58 -4.10 -11.56
CA VAL A 79 6.52 -3.59 -10.67
C VAL A 79 5.16 -3.61 -11.36
N ALA A 80 5.09 -3.19 -12.62
CA ALA A 80 3.87 -3.26 -13.43
C ALA A 80 3.36 -4.71 -13.56
N HIS A 81 4.25 -5.66 -13.81
CA HIS A 81 3.91 -7.09 -13.88
C HIS A 81 3.40 -7.64 -12.53
N GLN A 82 4.02 -7.24 -11.42
CA GLN A 82 3.59 -7.63 -10.08
C GLN A 82 2.18 -7.10 -9.78
N GLY A 83 1.94 -5.80 -10.01
CA GLY A 83 0.61 -5.20 -9.82
C GLY A 83 -0.47 -5.89 -10.66
N ALA A 84 -0.21 -6.10 -11.96
CA ALA A 84 -1.13 -6.82 -12.84
C ALA A 84 -1.40 -8.27 -12.37
N SER A 85 -0.38 -8.94 -11.84
CA SER A 85 -0.50 -10.31 -11.32
C SER A 85 -1.38 -10.37 -10.05
N LEU A 86 -1.28 -9.38 -9.17
CA LEU A 86 -2.14 -9.27 -7.99
C LEU A 86 -3.60 -9.07 -8.40
N VAL A 87 -3.88 -8.19 -9.36
CA VAL A 87 -5.24 -8.02 -9.91
C VAL A 87 -5.75 -9.34 -10.50
N ALA A 88 -4.94 -10.01 -11.31
CA ALA A 88 -5.31 -11.29 -11.91
C ALA A 88 -5.59 -12.38 -10.86
N ALA A 89 -4.86 -12.40 -9.74
CA ALA A 89 -5.11 -13.33 -8.64
C ALA A 89 -6.47 -13.08 -7.97
N ILE A 90 -6.84 -11.82 -7.74
CA ILE A 90 -8.15 -11.44 -7.21
C ILE A 90 -9.27 -11.88 -8.16
N GLU A 91 -9.12 -11.60 -9.45
CA GLU A 91 -10.09 -11.99 -10.47
C GLU A 91 -10.23 -13.50 -10.61
N MET A 92 -9.12 -14.23 -10.54
CA MET A 92 -9.11 -15.69 -10.52
C MET A 92 -9.86 -16.24 -9.30
N ALA A 93 -9.67 -15.65 -8.12
CA ALA A 93 -10.39 -16.07 -6.91
C ALA A 93 -11.89 -15.76 -6.99
N MET A 94 -12.28 -14.58 -7.51
CA MET A 94 -13.69 -14.25 -7.74
C MET A 94 -14.38 -15.22 -8.72
N ALA A 95 -13.66 -15.69 -9.74
CA ALA A 95 -14.20 -16.61 -10.73
C ALA A 95 -14.30 -18.06 -10.23
N ASN A 96 -13.38 -18.51 -9.37
CA ASN A 96 -13.18 -19.93 -9.10
C ASN A 96 -13.38 -20.34 -7.63
N ALA A 97 -13.44 -19.39 -6.69
CA ALA A 97 -13.57 -19.66 -5.26
C ALA A 97 -14.95 -19.25 -4.72
N LYS A 98 -15.21 -19.57 -3.45
CA LYS A 98 -16.39 -19.05 -2.77
C LYS A 98 -16.20 -17.55 -2.51
N PRO A 99 -17.28 -16.74 -2.44
CA PRO A 99 -17.15 -15.30 -2.26
C PRO A 99 -16.30 -14.87 -1.05
N ALA A 100 -16.42 -15.58 0.08
CA ALA A 100 -15.60 -15.29 1.27
C ALA A 100 -14.12 -15.65 1.10
N ASP A 101 -13.80 -16.65 0.26
CA ASP A 101 -12.41 -17.00 -0.04
C ASP A 101 -11.81 -16.01 -1.06
N ALA A 102 -12.63 -15.45 -1.95
CA ALA A 102 -12.20 -14.39 -2.86
C ALA A 102 -11.88 -13.08 -2.14
N GLU A 103 -12.69 -12.68 -1.14
CA GLU A 103 -12.40 -11.54 -0.26
C GLU A 103 -11.06 -11.74 0.49
N LEU A 104 -10.80 -12.95 0.99
CA LEU A 104 -9.56 -13.26 1.67
C LEU A 104 -8.34 -13.10 0.74
N VAL A 105 -8.40 -13.67 -0.47
CA VAL A 105 -7.32 -13.52 -1.47
C VAL A 105 -7.13 -12.05 -1.83
N ALA A 106 -8.22 -11.27 -1.94
CA ALA A 106 -8.13 -9.84 -2.14
C ALA A 106 -7.38 -9.14 -1.01
N ALA A 107 -7.67 -9.45 0.25
CA ALA A 107 -6.95 -8.90 1.39
C ALA A 107 -5.45 -9.25 1.37
N GLU A 108 -5.08 -10.49 1.02
CA GLU A 108 -3.68 -10.87 0.85
C GLU A 108 -2.99 -10.09 -0.27
N CYS A 109 -3.68 -9.91 -1.41
CA CYS A 109 -3.15 -9.15 -2.53
C CYS A 109 -2.94 -7.67 -2.19
N VAL A 110 -3.86 -7.06 -1.43
CA VAL A 110 -3.69 -5.70 -0.92
C VAL A 110 -2.48 -5.63 0.01
N VAL A 111 -2.31 -6.56 0.96
CA VAL A 111 -1.11 -6.58 1.84
C VAL A 111 0.20 -6.60 1.04
N LEU A 112 0.26 -7.38 -0.04
CA LEU A 112 1.45 -7.45 -0.89
C LEU A 112 1.70 -6.15 -1.66
N ALA A 113 0.64 -5.49 -2.14
CA ALA A 113 0.75 -4.17 -2.77
C ALA A 113 1.26 -3.11 -1.79
N GLU A 114 0.61 -3.00 -0.63
CA GLU A 114 0.96 -2.03 0.42
C GLU A 114 2.36 -2.23 0.99
N THR A 115 2.83 -3.49 1.06
CA THR A 115 4.21 -3.77 1.50
C THR A 115 5.25 -3.16 0.54
N LYS A 116 4.97 -3.16 -0.76
CA LYS A 116 5.87 -2.54 -1.75
C LYS A 116 5.73 -1.02 -1.73
N ASP A 117 4.51 -0.50 -1.54
CA ASP A 117 4.27 0.94 -1.58
C ASP A 117 4.86 1.67 -0.37
N HIS A 118 4.56 1.18 0.83
CA HIS A 118 5.14 1.66 2.07
C HIS A 118 6.68 1.71 2.02
N MET A 119 7.32 0.64 1.51
CA MET A 119 8.77 0.62 1.33
C MET A 119 9.27 1.71 0.35
N ASN A 120 8.52 2.00 -0.72
CA ASN A 120 8.91 3.05 -1.66
C ASN A 120 8.86 4.42 -0.98
N TRP A 121 7.79 4.71 -0.23
CA TRP A 121 7.61 5.97 0.48
C TRP A 121 8.66 6.16 1.58
N GLU A 122 8.92 5.14 2.41
CA GLU A 122 10.02 5.20 3.41
C GLU A 122 11.37 5.56 2.75
N LEU A 123 11.68 4.95 1.60
CA LEU A 123 12.92 5.23 0.87
C LEU A 123 12.94 6.64 0.26
N ILE A 124 11.80 7.15 -0.22
CA ILE A 124 11.67 8.53 -0.68
C ILE A 124 11.95 9.51 0.47
N GLY A 125 11.41 9.24 1.66
CA GLY A 125 11.71 10.00 2.88
C GLY A 125 13.20 10.01 3.20
N GLN A 126 13.84 8.84 3.19
CA GLN A 126 15.29 8.72 3.42
C GLN A 126 16.12 9.48 2.38
N VAL A 127 15.72 9.47 1.10
CA VAL A 127 16.39 10.26 0.05
C VAL A 127 16.24 11.75 0.33
N ALA A 128 15.06 12.21 0.77
CA ALA A 128 14.81 13.61 1.10
C ALA A 128 15.72 14.09 2.25
N GLU A 129 15.92 13.27 3.29
CA GLU A 129 16.77 13.58 4.43
C GLU A 129 18.26 13.78 4.06
N GLN A 130 18.74 13.16 2.97
CA GLN A 130 20.12 13.36 2.52
C GLN A 130 20.38 14.74 1.88
N GLY A 131 19.33 15.51 1.62
CA GLY A 131 19.43 16.84 0.99
C GLY A 131 19.70 16.79 -0.53
N GLY A 132 19.94 17.97 -1.11
CA GLY A 132 20.14 18.13 -2.55
C GLY A 132 19.04 18.97 -3.21
N PRO A 133 19.10 19.16 -4.55
CA PRO A 133 18.23 20.11 -5.25
C PRO A 133 16.74 19.75 -5.22
N HIS A 134 16.38 18.49 -4.99
CA HIS A 134 14.99 18.02 -4.96
C HIS A 134 14.52 17.60 -3.55
N ALA A 135 15.36 17.76 -2.53
CA ALA A 135 15.05 17.28 -1.18
C ALA A 135 13.78 17.89 -0.59
N GLU A 136 13.56 19.19 -0.82
CA GLU A 136 12.35 19.87 -0.33
C GLU A 136 11.08 19.32 -0.97
N VAL A 137 11.09 19.07 -2.29
CA VAL A 137 9.94 18.51 -3.02
C VAL A 137 9.64 17.09 -2.54
N LEU A 138 10.68 16.26 -2.37
CA LEU A 138 10.52 14.89 -1.87
C LEU A 138 10.03 14.86 -0.41
N ALA A 139 10.56 15.74 0.45
CA ALA A 139 10.14 15.84 1.85
C ALA A 139 8.68 16.26 1.98
N GLN A 140 8.23 17.24 1.18
CA GLN A 140 6.84 17.67 1.15
C GLN A 140 5.90 16.57 0.64
N ALA A 141 6.30 15.86 -0.41
CA ALA A 141 5.53 14.73 -0.93
C ALA A 141 5.41 13.61 0.12
N HIS A 142 6.52 13.18 0.70
CA HIS A 142 6.56 12.15 1.74
C HIS A 142 5.70 12.53 2.95
N ALA A 143 5.83 13.75 3.47
CA ALA A 143 5.06 14.21 4.63
C ALA A 143 3.54 14.25 4.38
N ALA A 144 3.11 14.37 3.11
CA ALA A 144 1.70 14.36 2.75
C ALA A 144 1.09 12.95 2.65
N VAL A 145 1.92 11.91 2.61
CA VAL A 145 1.51 10.53 2.27
C VAL A 145 1.83 9.53 3.38
N GLU A 146 2.98 9.65 4.05
CA GLU A 146 3.54 8.62 4.93
C GLU A 146 2.59 8.09 6.01
N THR A 147 1.81 8.97 6.66
CA THR A 147 0.86 8.53 7.69
C THR A 147 -0.30 7.70 7.10
N GLN A 148 -0.72 8.00 5.87
CA GLN A 148 -1.74 7.21 5.17
C GLN A 148 -1.16 5.84 4.80
N GLU A 149 0.07 5.78 4.29
CA GLU A 149 0.75 4.52 3.95
C GLU A 149 0.97 3.62 5.17
N ASP A 150 1.32 4.21 6.32
CA ASP A 150 1.38 3.47 7.59
C ASP A 150 0.02 2.83 7.92
N HIS A 151 -1.08 3.57 7.78
CA HIS A 151 -2.42 3.02 8.00
C HIS A 151 -2.71 1.88 7.02
N HIS A 152 -2.50 2.11 5.72
CA HIS A 152 -2.79 1.14 4.67
C HIS A 152 -2.13 -0.20 4.95
N LEU A 153 -0.82 -0.17 5.29
CA LEU A 153 -0.06 -1.38 5.58
C LEU A 153 -0.51 -2.06 6.87
N TYR A 154 -0.61 -1.34 7.99
CA TYR A 154 -0.89 -1.97 9.28
C TYR A 154 -2.33 -2.48 9.39
N HIS A 155 -3.30 -1.71 8.89
CA HIS A 155 -4.71 -2.04 9.01
C HIS A 155 -5.05 -3.19 8.06
N THR A 156 -4.59 -3.16 6.80
CA THR A 156 -4.82 -4.26 5.84
C THR A 156 -4.18 -5.57 6.33
N ARG A 157 -3.00 -5.53 6.96
CA ARG A 157 -2.41 -6.72 7.58
C ARG A 157 -3.28 -7.29 8.69
N GLY A 158 -3.87 -6.42 9.52
CA GLY A 158 -4.86 -6.80 10.52
C GLY A 158 -6.08 -7.47 9.88
N TRP A 159 -6.65 -6.87 8.83
CA TRP A 159 -7.79 -7.42 8.10
C TRP A 159 -7.51 -8.81 7.53
N ALA A 160 -6.40 -8.98 6.81
CA ALA A 160 -6.03 -10.27 6.23
C ALA A 160 -5.87 -11.35 7.32
N ARG A 161 -5.24 -11.01 8.46
CA ARG A 161 -5.12 -11.92 9.61
C ARG A 161 -6.48 -12.34 10.15
N GLU A 162 -7.37 -11.39 10.42
CA GLU A 162 -8.65 -11.66 11.05
C GLU A 162 -9.63 -12.39 10.11
N LEU A 163 -9.59 -12.10 8.81
CA LEU A 163 -10.28 -12.88 7.80
C LEU A 163 -9.79 -14.33 7.79
N TRP A 164 -8.47 -14.58 7.82
CA TRP A 164 -7.94 -15.94 7.94
C TRP A 164 -8.41 -16.65 9.20
N ILE A 165 -8.35 -15.99 10.36
CA ILE A 165 -8.83 -16.53 11.64
C ILE A 165 -10.31 -16.95 11.52
N GLN A 166 -11.14 -16.10 10.90
CA GLN A 166 -12.55 -16.42 10.65
C GLN A 166 -12.70 -17.66 9.75
N ARG A 167 -11.92 -17.75 8.66
CA ARG A 167 -11.95 -18.89 7.73
C ARG A 167 -11.45 -20.19 8.35
N LEU A 168 -10.57 -20.10 9.33
CA LEU A 168 -10.08 -21.23 10.13
C LEU A 168 -11.07 -21.67 11.23
N GLY A 169 -12.22 -20.99 11.38
CA GLY A 169 -13.24 -21.34 12.36
C GLY A 169 -12.93 -20.86 13.77
N MET A 170 -11.99 -19.93 13.92
CA MET A 170 -11.63 -19.30 15.19
C MET A 170 -12.41 -17.98 15.38
N PRO A 171 -12.60 -17.51 16.63
CA PRO A 171 -13.24 -16.20 16.89
C PRO A 171 -12.38 -15.06 16.32
N ALA A 172 -12.87 -14.35 15.30
CA ALA A 172 -12.19 -13.23 14.64
C ALA A 172 -12.64 -11.87 15.22
N VAL A 173 -11.76 -10.87 15.15
CA VAL A 173 -12.05 -9.48 15.51
C VAL A 173 -12.09 -8.65 14.23
N LEU A 174 -13.28 -8.28 13.76
CA LEU A 174 -13.47 -7.50 12.54
C LEU A 174 -14.36 -6.27 12.86
N PRO A 175 -13.92 -5.03 12.59
CA PRO A 175 -12.59 -4.61 12.09
C PRO A 175 -11.43 -5.00 13.03
N PRO A 176 -10.19 -5.11 12.51
CA PRO A 176 -9.03 -5.52 13.32
C PRO A 176 -8.67 -4.47 14.39
N PRO A 177 -8.00 -4.86 15.50
CA PRO A 177 -7.57 -3.92 16.53
C PRO A 177 -6.70 -2.76 16.02
N GLU A 178 -5.93 -3.00 14.95
CA GLU A 178 -5.10 -2.00 14.28
C GLU A 178 -5.93 -0.83 13.75
N GLU A 179 -7.04 -1.11 13.06
CA GLU A 179 -7.97 -0.09 12.56
C GLU A 179 -8.72 0.57 13.72
N GLN A 180 -9.23 -0.22 14.67
CA GLN A 180 -9.98 0.33 15.81
C GLN A 180 -9.16 1.28 16.68
N LYS A 181 -7.83 1.10 16.73
CA LYS A 181 -6.90 1.96 17.46
C LYS A 181 -6.26 3.03 16.58
N ASP A 182 -6.58 3.08 15.30
CA ASP A 182 -6.00 4.02 14.32
C ASP A 182 -4.46 3.99 14.38
N VAL A 183 -3.87 2.81 14.25
CA VAL A 183 -2.42 2.65 14.44
C VAL A 183 -1.65 3.23 13.25
N GLN A 184 -0.59 3.99 13.58
CA GLN A 184 0.26 4.69 12.60
C GLN A 184 1.74 4.32 12.73
N THR A 185 2.07 3.25 13.46
CA THR A 185 3.46 2.83 13.67
C THR A 185 3.56 1.33 13.79
N ALA A 186 4.70 0.75 13.38
CA ALA A 186 4.95 -0.68 13.52
C ALA A 186 4.85 -1.16 14.98
N ILE A 187 5.32 -0.35 15.95
CA ILE A 187 5.20 -0.67 17.37
C ILE A 187 3.74 -0.61 17.83
N GLY A 188 2.98 0.38 17.35
CA GLY A 188 1.54 0.50 17.60
C GLY A 188 0.76 -0.71 17.09
N ALA A 189 1.00 -1.09 15.83
CA ALA A 189 0.41 -2.26 15.20
C ALA A 189 0.72 -3.54 15.98
N ALA A 190 2.00 -3.77 16.33
CA ALA A 190 2.40 -4.94 17.12
C ALA A 190 1.77 -4.97 18.53
N ARG A 191 1.54 -3.80 19.15
CA ARG A 191 0.82 -3.70 20.43
C ARG A 191 -0.68 -3.97 20.27
N ALA A 192 -1.30 -3.48 19.20
CA ALA A 192 -2.70 -3.73 18.89
C ALA A 192 -2.95 -5.23 18.63
N GLU A 193 -2.11 -5.85 17.79
CA GLU A 193 -2.14 -7.29 17.53
C GLU A 193 -2.03 -8.12 18.82
N LYS A 194 -1.08 -7.80 19.70
CA LYS A 194 -0.93 -8.50 20.99
C LYS A 194 -2.13 -8.33 21.91
N ALA A 195 -2.81 -7.19 21.84
CA ALA A 195 -3.99 -6.88 22.65
C ALA A 195 -5.29 -7.42 22.05
N ARG A 196 -5.25 -8.17 20.94
CA ARG A 196 -6.43 -8.71 20.25
C ARG A 196 -7.41 -9.47 21.16
N GLN A 197 -6.92 -10.15 22.20
CA GLN A 197 -7.78 -10.88 23.15
C GLN A 197 -8.74 -9.95 23.92
N ASP A 198 -8.41 -8.67 24.05
CA ASP A 198 -9.25 -7.68 24.72
C ASP A 198 -10.49 -7.28 23.88
N TYR A 199 -10.57 -7.75 22.63
CA TYR A 199 -11.61 -7.43 21.64
C TYR A 199 -12.54 -8.61 21.31
N LEU A 200 -12.36 -9.76 21.97
CA LEU A 200 -13.16 -10.98 21.75
C LEU A 200 -14.41 -11.06 22.63
#